data_AF-A0A6A6J4N7-F1
#
_entry.id   AF-A0A6A6J4N7-F1
#
_cell.length_a   1.000
_cell.length_b   1.000
_cell.length_c   1.000
_cell.angle_alpha   90.00
_cell.angle_beta   90.00
_cell.angle_gamma   90.00
#
_symmetry.space_group_name_H-M   'P 1'
#
loop_
_entity.id
_entity.type
_entity.pdbx_description
1 polymer ?
#
loop_
_entity_poly.entity_id
_entity_poly.type
_entity_poly.pdbx_seq_one_letter_code
_entity_poly.pdbx_strand_id
1 'polypeptide(L)'
;DDRWVWKLGRSIQMLTVQTQLLTTEVDSLKQAIRNEKKRRQHGKPLQLVAPTQSEGGAIFWSSNKVQQARDHQAQKEAAAKS
;
A
#
# COMPACT_ATOMS: atom_id res chain seq x y z
N ASP A 1 -39.19 -8.27 -35.25
CA ASP A 1 -39.18 -9.44 -34.34
C ASP A 1 -38.53 -8.98 -33.04
N ASP A 2 -39.34 -8.45 -32.13
CA ASP A 2 -38.89 -7.64 -30.99
C ASP A 2 -38.27 -8.48 -29.86
N ARG A 3 -38.50 -9.80 -29.91
CA ARG A 3 -37.94 -10.76 -28.96
C ARG A 3 -36.41 -10.80 -28.99
N TRP A 4 -35.80 -10.63 -30.16
CA TRP A 4 -34.34 -10.60 -30.29
C TRP A 4 -33.74 -9.31 -29.75
N VAL A 5 -34.42 -8.18 -29.94
CA VAL A 5 -34.00 -6.88 -29.40
C VAL A 5 -34.01 -6.90 -27.87
N TRP A 6 -35.05 -7.47 -27.26
CA TRP A 6 -35.12 -7.62 -25.80
C TRP A 6 -34.04 -8.55 -25.25
N LYS A 7 -33.83 -9.72 -25.89
CA LYS A 7 -32.77 -10.66 -25.48
C LYS A 7 -31.38 -10.01 -25.54
N LEU A 8 -31.10 -9.30 -26.62
CA LEU A 8 -29.83 -8.59 -26.79
C LEU A 8 -29.68 -7.49 -25.73
N GLY A 9 -30.72 -6.68 -25.50
CA GLY A 9 -30.71 -5.63 -24.48
C GLY A 9 -30.42 -6.20 -23.08
N ARG A 10 -31.04 -7.33 -22.74
CA ARG A 10 -30.79 -8.03 -21.47
C ARG A 10 -29.34 -8.53 -21.37
N SER A 11 -28.80 -9.11 -22.43
CA SER A 11 -27.40 -9.57 -22.46
C SER A 11 -26.42 -8.40 -22.31
N ILE A 12 -26.69 -7.27 -22.97
CA ILE A 12 -25.87 -6.06 -22.84
C ILE A 12 -25.90 -5.56 -21.39
N GLN A 13 -27.08 -5.42 -20.79
CA GLN A 13 -27.21 -4.99 -19.39
C GLN A 13 -26.46 -5.93 -18.43
N MET A 14 -26.57 -7.24 -18.62
CA MET A 14 -25.87 -8.23 -17.82
C MET A 14 -24.35 -8.05 -17.93
N LEU A 15 -23.83 -7.91 -19.16
CA LEU A 15 -22.41 -7.69 -19.40
C LEU A 15 -21.94 -6.39 -18.77
N THR A 16 -22.70 -5.29 -18.92
CA THR A 16 -22.37 -4.01 -18.30
C THR A 16 -22.23 -4.14 -16.78
N VAL A 17 -23.19 -4.79 -16.11
CA VAL A 17 -23.12 -5.02 -14.66
C VAL A 17 -21.90 -5.85 -14.28
N GLN A 18 -21.60 -6.93 -15.03
CA GLN A 18 -20.42 -7.75 -14.77
C GLN A 18 -19.12 -6.98 -14.94
N THR A 19 -19.00 -6.18 -16.00
CA THR A 19 -17.81 -5.34 -16.22
C THR A 19 -17.60 -4.31 -15.12
N GLN A 20 -18.69 -3.70 -14.63
CA GLN A 20 -18.63 -2.74 -13.54
C GLN A 20 -18.17 -3.42 -12.25
N LEU A 21 -18.75 -4.57 -11.92
CA LEU A 21 -18.40 -5.33 -10.73
C LEU A 21 -16.92 -5.73 -10.74
N LEU A 22 -16.45 -6.31 -11.84
CA LEU A 22 -15.04 -6.70 -12.01
C LEU A 22 -14.11 -5.49 -11.88
N THR A 23 -14.48 -4.34 -12.46
CA THR A 23 -13.68 -3.12 -12.37
C THR A 23 -13.55 -2.66 -10.92
N THR A 24 -14.68 -2.63 -10.18
CA THR A 24 -14.68 -2.25 -8.77
C THR A 24 -13.87 -3.22 -7.91
N GLU A 25 -13.96 -4.52 -8.17
CA GLU A 25 -13.20 -5.54 -7.45
C GLU A 25 -11.70 -5.38 -7.66
N VAL A 26 -11.28 -5.24 -8.93
CA VAL A 26 -9.88 -4.99 -9.28
C VAL A 26 -9.34 -3.75 -8.58
N ASP A 27 -10.11 -2.67 -8.53
CA ASP A 27 -9.69 -1.45 -7.86
C ASP A 27 -9.62 -1.61 -6.34
N SER A 28 -10.56 -2.31 -5.73
CA SER A 28 -10.53 -2.64 -4.30
C SER A 28 -9.32 -3.50 -3.93
N LEU A 29 -8.96 -4.48 -4.77
CA LEU A 29 -7.79 -5.34 -4.57
C LEU A 29 -6.49 -4.55 -4.72
N LYS A 30 -6.39 -3.66 -5.71
CA LYS A 30 -5.25 -2.73 -5.84
C LYS A 30 -5.11 -1.86 -4.59
N GLN A 31 -6.20 -1.35 -4.04
CA GLN A 31 -6.19 -0.59 -2.80
C GLN A 31 -5.76 -1.44 -1.60
N ALA A 32 -6.28 -2.66 -1.47
CA ALA A 32 -5.89 -3.60 -0.42
C ALA A 32 -4.38 -3.88 -0.44
N ILE A 33 -3.80 -4.12 -1.62
CA ILE A 33 -2.36 -4.30 -1.79
C ILE A 33 -1.57 -3.05 -1.37
N ARG A 34 -2.03 -1.86 -1.76
CA ARG A 34 -1.38 -0.60 -1.34
C ARG A 34 -1.44 -0.42 0.17
N ASN A 35 -2.57 -0.71 0.80
CA ASN A 35 -2.75 -0.62 2.25
C ASN A 35 -1.88 -1.64 2.99
N GLU A 36 -1.80 -2.88 2.50
CA GLU A 36 -0.90 -3.91 3.03
C GLU A 36 0.56 -3.48 2.95
N LYS A 37 1.00 -2.93 1.80
CA LYS A 37 2.36 -2.40 1.63
C LYS A 37 2.65 -1.26 2.62
N LYS A 38 1.72 -0.32 2.78
CA LYS A 38 1.85 0.76 3.78
C LYS A 38 1.92 0.20 5.20
N ARG A 39 1.04 -0.74 5.58
CA ARG A 39 1.05 -1.38 6.91
C ARG A 39 2.40 -2.04 7.18
N ARG A 40 2.94 -2.79 6.22
CA ARG A 40 4.27 -3.42 6.33
C ARG A 40 5.41 -2.40 6.47
N GLN A 41 5.28 -1.21 5.89
CA GLN A 41 6.24 -0.12 6.10
C GLN A 41 6.13 0.47 7.51
N HIS A 42 4.91 0.70 8.02
CA HIS A 42 4.70 1.23 9.38
C HIS A 42 5.17 0.29 10.50
N GLY A 43 5.08 -1.03 10.30
CA GLY A 43 5.52 -2.01 11.29
C GLY A 43 7.05 -2.17 11.40
N LYS A 44 7.84 -1.57 10.49
CA LYS A 44 9.30 -1.63 10.58
C LYS A 44 9.81 -0.55 11.54
N PRO A 45 10.44 -0.93 12.66
CA PRO A 45 11.01 0.06 13.57
C PRO A 45 12.11 0.83 12.84
N LEU A 46 12.10 2.15 13.01
CA LEU A 46 13.16 3.00 12.47
C LEU A 46 14.46 2.66 13.19
N GLN A 47 15.54 2.38 12.45
CA GLN A 47 16.84 2.02 13.01
C GLN A 47 17.53 3.26 13.58
N LEU A 48 17.06 3.72 14.74
CA LEU A 48 17.69 4.80 15.50
C LEU A 48 18.75 4.19 16.43
N VAL A 49 20.00 4.64 16.29
CA VAL A 49 21.11 4.19 17.14
C VAL A 49 21.07 4.98 18.44
N ALA A 50 20.75 4.33 19.56
CA ALA A 50 20.69 4.98 20.87
C ALA A 50 22.06 5.58 21.28
N PRO A 51 22.09 6.74 21.95
CA PRO A 51 23.34 7.32 22.46
C PRO A 51 23.95 6.43 23.56
N THR A 52 25.28 6.36 23.60
CA THR A 52 26.05 5.49 24.51
C THR A 52 25.86 5.82 26.00
N GLN A 53 25.47 7.05 26.33
CA GLN A 53 25.15 7.52 27.68
C GLN A 53 23.69 8.00 27.72
N SER A 54 22.73 7.08 27.76
CA SER A 54 21.35 7.43 28.12
C SER A 54 21.07 6.99 29.54
N GLU A 55 20.82 7.94 30.44
CA GLU A 55 20.58 7.71 31.88
C GLU A 55 19.17 7.13 32.17
N GLY A 56 18.66 6.27 31.29
CA GLY A 56 17.37 5.59 31.48
C GLY A 56 16.12 6.44 31.22
N GLY A 57 16.27 7.66 30.73
CA GLY A 57 15.16 8.56 30.34
C GLY A 57 14.67 8.38 28.90
N ALA A 58 13.57 9.07 28.54
CA ALA A 58 13.07 9.12 27.17
C ALA A 58 14.06 9.84 26.24
N ILE A 59 14.44 9.18 25.14
CA ILE A 59 15.37 9.75 24.14
C ILE A 59 14.56 10.51 23.09
N PHE A 60 14.73 11.84 23.04
CA PHE A 60 14.15 12.68 22.00
C PHE A 60 15.08 12.74 20.78
N TRP A 61 14.54 12.43 19.61
CA TRP A 61 15.27 12.49 18.34
C TRP A 61 14.95 13.77 17.58
N SER A 62 15.98 14.45 17.08
CA SER A 62 15.78 15.57 16.16
C SER A 62 15.27 15.09 14.80
N SER A 63 14.54 15.94 14.09
CA SER A 63 14.02 15.60 12.74
C SER A 63 15.11 15.14 11.78
N ASN A 64 16.32 15.69 11.91
CA ASN A 64 17.46 15.31 11.07
C ASN A 64 17.93 13.87 11.34
N LYS A 65 18.01 13.46 12.62
CA LYS A 65 18.35 12.08 13.00
C LYS A 65 17.31 11.06 12.51
N VAL A 66 16.04 11.45 12.57
CA VAL A 66 14.94 10.63 12.02
C VAL A 66 15.08 10.46 10.50
N GLN A 67 15.41 11.53 9.77
CA GLN A 67 15.60 11.44 8.32
C GLN A 67 16.80 10.58 7.95
N GLN A 68 17.93 10.75 8.64
CA GLN A 68 19.14 9.96 8.41
C GLN A 68 18.89 8.44 8.59
N ALA A 69 18.09 8.06 9.60
CA ALA A 69 17.72 6.66 9.81
C ALA A 69 16.80 6.12 8.70
N ARG A 70 15.92 6.95 8.13
CA ARG A 70 15.09 6.58 6.95
C ARG A 70 15.96 6.36 5.71
N ASP A 71 16.90 7.26 5.45
CA ASP A 71 17.76 7.19 4.28
C ASP A 71 18.64 5.93 4.31
N HIS A 72 19.19 5.60 5.47
CA HIS A 72 19.97 4.38 5.68
C HIS A 72 19.12 3.10 5.47
N GLN A 73 17.88 3.10 5.96
CA GLN A 73 16.96 1.98 5.71
C GLN A 73 16.63 1.83 4.22
N ALA A 74 16.41 2.94 3.51
CA ALA A 74 16.16 2.94 2.07
C ALA A 74 17.35 2.39 1.28
N GLN A 75 18.58 2.76 1.65
CA GLN A 75 19.81 2.24 1.04
C GLN A 75 19.96 0.72 1.23
N LYS A 76 19.72 0.21 2.45
CA LYS A 76 19.73 -1.24 2.72
C LYS A 76 18.70 -2.00 1.88
N GLU A 77 17.48 -1.45 1.76
CA GLU A 77 16.42 -2.07 0.96
C GLU A 77 16.70 -2.02 -0.55
N ALA A 78 17.42 -1.02 -1.04
CA ALA A 78 17.87 -0.95 -2.42
C ALA A 78 18.99 -1.97 -2.71
N ALA A 79 19.97 -2.08 -1.81
CA ALA A 79 21.06 -3.05 -1.92
C ALA A 79 20.58 -4.50 -1.86
N ALA A 80 19.57 -4.81 -1.04
CA ALA A 80 19.01 -6.18 -0.93
C ALA A 80 18.09 -6.58 -2.10
N LYS A 81 17.73 -5.65 -2.98
CA LYS A 81 16.88 -5.90 -4.16
C LYS A 81 17.68 -5.99 -5.47
N SER A 82 18.98 -5.70 -5.44
CA SER A 82 19.92 -5.93 -6.53
C SER A 82 20.52 -7.33 -6.46
#